data_AF-A0A6C0DXB5-F1
#
_entry.id   AF-A0A6C0DXB5-F1
#
_cell.length_a   1.000
_cell.length_b   1.000
_cell.length_c   1.000
_cell.angle_alpha   90.00
_cell.angle_beta   90.00
_cell.angle_gamma   90.00
#
_symmetry.space_group_name_H-M   'P 1'
#
loop_
_entity.id
_entity.type
_entity.pdbx_description
1 polymer ?
#
loop_
_entity_poly.entity_id
_entity_poly.type
_entity_poly.pdbx_seq_one_letter_code
_entity_poly.pdbx_strand_id
1 'polypeptide(L)'
;MNPPESIFTNIKKNINAAIPYTAESRLKSANEFLSSNTMIAKITFLLAIIVLFSFLFYIGSKLLYYLFSPSETPFLIEGLKDGSEGVTITQSLGEKSSIPILRSVNEYEGIEFTYSFWINVNATDYKESIDFKHVFNKGSSPNSQGEGGGGLFGPNNCPGVYLYNGKKNMSNNLLDKFPLLGMLVRVNVFHNNESNNNAYYDDVYIDGIPIKKWVCVVIRITSQNVIDIYINGNLTKRHKLSNIIKQNYDNLYVNYNGGFDGAISNLKYYNYAIGTYEINSIMYNGPNLKSSKESKLANSKADYLSTNWYFNNTDILT
;
A
#
# COMPACT_ATOMS: atom_id res chain seq x y z
N MET A 1 -11.28 -59.79 11.57
CA MET A 1 -11.05 -58.34 11.39
C MET A 1 -9.81 -57.98 12.19
N ASN A 2 -8.69 -57.68 11.53
CA ASN A 2 -7.46 -57.25 12.19
C ASN A 2 -7.63 -55.79 12.68
N PRO A 3 -7.05 -55.41 13.83
CA PRO A 3 -7.24 -54.08 14.39
C PRO A 3 -6.60 -53.02 13.48
N PRO A 4 -7.15 -51.78 13.46
CA PRO A 4 -6.58 -50.72 12.64
C PRO A 4 -5.18 -50.35 13.17
N GLU A 5 -4.16 -50.56 12.35
CA GLU A 5 -2.78 -50.15 12.66
C GLU A 5 -2.76 -48.64 12.93
N SER A 6 -2.15 -48.24 14.04
CA SER A 6 -2.07 -46.83 14.45
C SER A 6 -1.37 -45.99 13.38
N ILE A 7 -1.80 -44.73 13.20
CA ILE A 7 -1.23 -43.79 12.21
C ILE A 7 0.30 -43.64 12.39
N PHE A 8 0.78 -43.70 13.63
CA PHE A 8 2.21 -43.66 13.94
C PHE A 8 2.99 -44.87 13.42
N THR A 9 2.39 -46.07 13.42
CA THR A 9 3.01 -47.29 12.85
C THR A 9 3.17 -47.19 11.34
N ASN A 10 2.18 -46.61 10.64
CA ASN A 10 2.25 -46.40 9.19
C ASN A 10 3.27 -45.32 8.80
N ILE A 11 3.38 -44.24 9.57
CA ILE A 11 4.40 -43.20 9.36
C ILE A 11 5.81 -43.79 9.55
N LYS A 12 6.02 -44.58 10.60
CA LYS A 12 7.32 -45.21 10.88
C LYS A 12 7.73 -46.21 9.79
N LYS A 13 6.77 -46.99 9.28
CA LYS A 13 6.97 -47.97 8.20
C LYS A 13 7.32 -47.30 6.87
N ASN A 14 6.67 -46.18 6.55
CA ASN A 14 6.94 -45.40 5.34
C ASN A 14 8.25 -44.62 5.40
N ILE A 15 8.65 -44.13 6.58
CA ILE A 15 9.97 -43.50 6.77
C ILE A 15 11.09 -44.53 6.61
N ASN A 16 10.95 -45.71 7.20
CA ASN A 16 11.96 -46.77 7.10
C ASN A 16 12.07 -47.35 5.67
N ALA A 17 10.96 -47.40 4.91
CA ALA A 17 10.98 -47.85 3.51
C ALA A 17 11.58 -46.81 2.53
N ALA A 18 11.61 -45.53 2.91
CA ALA A 18 12.13 -44.43 2.09
C ALA A 18 13.63 -44.15 2.32
N ILE A 19 14.25 -44.79 3.31
CA ILE A 19 15.67 -44.62 3.63
C ILE A 19 16.44 -45.77 2.96
N PRO A 20 17.26 -45.52 1.91
CA PRO A 20 18.03 -46.58 1.27
C PRO A 20 19.00 -47.23 2.27
N TYR A 21 19.31 -48.52 2.11
CA TYR A 21 20.23 -49.32 2.95
C TYR A 21 21.61 -48.64 3.20
N THR A 22 22.04 -47.77 2.29
CA THR A 22 23.25 -46.94 2.40
C THR A 22 23.15 -45.82 3.44
N ALA A 23 21.95 -45.36 3.77
CA ALA A 23 21.70 -44.40 4.83
C ALA A 23 21.60 -45.08 6.21
N GLU A 24 21.09 -46.31 6.29
CA GLU A 24 21.13 -47.12 7.54
C GLU A 24 22.57 -47.45 7.97
N SER A 25 23.43 -47.86 7.03
CA SER A 25 24.84 -48.15 7.34
C SER A 25 25.60 -46.90 7.79
N ARG A 26 25.35 -45.75 7.15
CA ARG A 26 25.91 -44.44 7.56
C ARG A 26 25.41 -43.99 8.94
N LEU A 27 24.14 -44.25 9.28
CA LEU A 27 23.57 -43.95 10.59
C LEU A 27 24.17 -44.83 11.70
N LYS A 28 24.42 -46.11 11.40
CA LYS A 28 25.04 -47.06 12.34
C LYS A 28 26.50 -46.71 12.62
N SER A 29 27.29 -46.38 11.59
CA SER A 29 28.67 -45.90 11.75
C SER A 29 28.75 -44.53 12.44
N ALA A 30 27.78 -43.64 12.21
CA ALA A 30 27.68 -42.38 12.96
C ALA A 30 27.41 -42.61 14.45
N ASN A 31 26.54 -43.56 14.80
CA ASN A 31 26.27 -43.93 16.19
C ASN A 31 27.48 -44.58 16.89
N GLU A 32 28.23 -45.44 16.20
CA GLU A 32 29.49 -46.01 16.72
C GLU A 32 30.57 -44.94 16.93
N PHE A 33 30.69 -43.97 16.02
CA PHE A 33 31.62 -42.85 16.18
C PHE A 33 31.24 -41.91 17.34
N LEU A 34 29.95 -41.56 17.46
CA LEU A 34 29.42 -40.69 18.52
C LEU A 34 29.48 -41.34 19.92
N SER A 35 29.40 -42.66 20.01
CA SER A 35 29.49 -43.40 21.28
C SER A 35 30.93 -43.69 21.72
N SER A 36 31.93 -43.47 20.85
CA SER A 36 33.33 -43.67 21.20
C SER A 36 33.84 -42.60 22.18
N ASN A 37 34.52 -43.00 23.27
CA ASN A 37 35.06 -42.06 24.27
C ASN A 37 36.40 -41.43 23.82
N THR A 38 36.51 -41.06 22.56
CA THR A 38 37.73 -40.45 22.00
C THR A 38 37.67 -38.91 22.10
N MET A 39 38.82 -38.26 22.19
CA MET A 39 38.90 -36.78 22.21
C MET A 39 38.36 -36.18 20.91
N ILE A 40 38.60 -36.84 19.77
CA ILE A 40 38.07 -36.46 18.46
C ILE A 40 36.53 -36.51 18.45
N ALA A 41 35.90 -37.59 18.94
CA ALA A 41 34.44 -37.70 18.95
C ALA A 41 33.78 -36.59 19.79
N LYS A 42 34.38 -36.23 20.94
CA LYS A 42 33.91 -35.11 21.77
C LYS A 42 33.99 -33.76 21.04
N ILE A 43 35.08 -33.49 20.33
CA ILE A 43 35.25 -32.25 19.54
C ILE A 43 34.25 -32.22 18.37
N THR A 44 34.09 -33.33 17.63
CA THR A 44 33.14 -33.41 16.51
C THR A 44 31.70 -33.26 16.99
N PHE A 45 31.34 -33.86 18.13
CA PHE A 45 30.01 -33.71 18.73
C PHE A 45 29.73 -32.27 19.16
N LEU A 46 30.69 -31.59 19.79
CA LEU A 46 30.59 -30.17 20.13
C LEU A 46 30.35 -29.32 18.87
N LEU A 47 31.09 -29.59 17.79
CA LEU A 47 30.95 -28.86 16.53
C LEU A 47 29.58 -29.12 15.88
N ALA A 48 29.08 -30.36 15.92
CA ALA A 48 27.74 -30.70 15.46
C ALA A 48 26.64 -29.98 16.25
N ILE A 49 26.78 -29.85 17.57
CA ILE A 49 25.84 -29.07 18.39
C ILE A 49 25.84 -27.60 17.97
N ILE A 50 27.00 -26.99 17.72
CA ILE A 50 27.09 -25.59 17.31
C ILE A 50 26.41 -25.37 15.94
N VAL A 51 26.62 -26.30 15.01
CA VAL A 51 25.96 -26.25 13.68
C VAL A 51 24.45 -26.41 13.82
N LEU A 52 23.98 -27.38 14.63
CA LEU A 52 22.56 -27.60 14.89
C LEU A 52 21.92 -26.38 15.57
N PHE A 53 22.59 -25.79 16.57
CA PHE A 53 22.14 -24.58 17.23
C PHE A 53 22.04 -23.41 16.26
N SER A 54 23.05 -23.21 15.40
CA SER A 54 23.03 -22.16 14.38
C SER A 54 21.88 -22.34 13.39
N PHE A 55 21.60 -23.59 13.00
CA PHE A 55 20.47 -23.93 12.13
C PHE A 55 19.11 -23.68 12.80
N LEU A 56 18.95 -24.11 14.06
CA LEU A 56 17.73 -23.84 14.83
C LEU A 56 17.54 -22.34 15.10
N PHE A 57 18.61 -21.61 15.40
CA PHE A 57 18.59 -20.17 15.58
C PHE A 57 18.20 -19.45 14.28
N TYR A 58 18.70 -19.93 13.12
CA TYR A 58 18.29 -19.41 11.81
C TYR A 58 16.79 -19.61 11.56
N ILE A 59 16.27 -20.82 11.80
CA ILE A 59 14.83 -21.11 11.66
C ILE A 59 14.01 -20.29 12.65
N GLY A 60 14.41 -20.24 13.92
CA GLY A 60 13.74 -19.45 14.96
C GLY A 60 13.70 -17.97 14.62
N SER A 61 14.83 -17.41 14.13
CA SER A 61 14.89 -16.02 13.67
C SER A 61 13.96 -15.77 12.48
N LYS A 62 13.87 -16.70 11.52
CA LYS A 62 12.93 -16.59 10.39
C LYS A 62 11.47 -16.66 10.82
N LEU A 63 11.15 -17.51 11.80
CA LEU A 63 9.80 -17.61 12.36
C LEU A 63 9.42 -16.33 13.10
N LEU A 64 10.32 -15.78 13.94
CA LEU A 64 10.10 -14.51 14.62
C LEU A 64 9.91 -13.37 13.61
N TYR A 65 10.73 -13.32 12.56
CA TYR A 65 10.56 -12.34 11.48
C TYR A 65 9.17 -12.46 10.83
N TYR A 66 8.73 -13.67 10.49
CA TYR A 66 7.40 -13.86 9.91
C TYR A 66 6.24 -13.44 10.83
N LEU A 67 6.37 -13.65 12.15
CA LEU A 67 5.32 -13.33 13.12
C LEU A 67 5.27 -11.85 13.50
N PHE A 68 6.41 -11.16 13.51
CA PHE A 68 6.52 -9.77 13.99
C PHE A 68 6.77 -8.74 12.88
N SER A 69 7.06 -9.16 11.65
CA SER A 69 7.24 -8.22 10.54
C SER A 69 5.91 -7.56 10.16
N PRO A 70 5.92 -6.24 9.89
CA PRO A 70 4.75 -5.57 9.36
C PRO A 70 4.32 -6.14 8.01
N SER A 71 3.05 -5.96 7.67
CA SER A 71 2.51 -6.40 6.37
C SER A 71 3.21 -5.68 5.22
N GLU A 72 3.59 -6.45 4.20
CA GLU A 72 4.14 -5.96 2.93
C GLU A 72 3.07 -5.26 2.07
N THR A 73 1.80 -5.58 2.30
CA THR A 73 0.67 -5.03 1.54
C THR A 73 -0.43 -4.46 2.44
N PRO A 74 -0.12 -3.42 3.25
CA PRO A 74 -1.08 -2.89 4.21
C PRO A 74 -2.23 -2.16 3.53
N PHE A 75 -3.45 -2.37 4.03
CA PHE A 75 -4.57 -1.46 3.77
C PHE A 75 -4.34 -0.18 4.58
N LEU A 76 -4.25 0.94 3.88
CA LEU A 76 -4.14 2.26 4.49
C LEU A 76 -5.52 2.79 4.85
N ILE A 77 -6.50 2.57 3.97
CA ILE A 77 -7.92 2.76 4.26
C ILE A 77 -8.64 1.51 3.79
N GLU A 78 -9.24 0.79 4.73
CA GLU A 78 -10.11 -0.36 4.43
C GLU A 78 -11.58 0.09 4.48
N GLY A 79 -12.29 -0.02 3.35
CA GLY A 79 -13.68 0.43 3.25
C GLY A 79 -13.86 1.84 2.70
N LEU A 80 -15.12 2.29 2.73
CA LEU A 80 -15.60 3.57 2.22
C LEU A 80 -15.26 4.70 3.18
N LYS A 81 -14.71 5.79 2.66
CA LYS A 81 -14.41 7.01 3.40
C LYS A 81 -14.83 8.24 2.60
N ASP A 82 -15.43 9.20 3.28
CA ASP A 82 -15.78 10.51 2.70
C ASP A 82 -14.53 11.25 2.21
N GLY A 83 -14.58 11.75 0.97
CA GLY A 83 -13.51 12.47 0.29
C GLY A 83 -13.29 13.89 0.78
N SER A 84 -14.19 14.42 1.61
CA SER A 84 -14.10 15.78 2.18
C SER A 84 -13.40 15.83 3.55
N GLU A 85 -13.25 14.70 4.23
CA GLU A 85 -12.73 14.65 5.61
C GLU A 85 -11.26 14.25 5.68
N GLY A 86 -10.39 15.02 6.34
CA GLY A 86 -8.97 14.68 6.46
C GLY A 86 -8.67 13.52 7.44
N VAL A 87 -7.76 12.62 7.07
CA VAL A 87 -7.22 11.56 7.95
C VAL A 87 -5.70 11.46 7.80
N THR A 88 -4.97 11.36 8.92
CA THR A 88 -3.53 11.08 8.97
C THR A 88 -3.30 9.63 9.34
N ILE A 89 -2.44 8.94 8.58
CA ILE A 89 -1.97 7.59 8.85
C ILE A 89 -0.52 7.66 9.28
N THR A 90 -0.29 7.43 10.58
CA THR A 90 1.04 7.47 11.18
C THR A 90 1.88 6.27 10.75
N GLN A 91 3.17 6.51 10.48
CA GLN A 91 4.14 5.47 10.08
C GLN A 91 5.02 4.97 11.23
N SER A 92 5.02 5.68 12.36
CA SER A 92 5.85 5.37 13.53
C SER A 92 5.44 4.06 14.18
N LEU A 93 6.35 3.08 14.22
CA LEU A 93 6.13 1.74 14.80
C LEU A 93 5.79 1.75 16.31
N GLY A 94 5.96 2.89 16.99
CA GLY A 94 5.64 3.03 18.41
C GLY A 94 4.15 3.24 18.72
N GLU A 95 3.33 3.56 17.72
CA GLU A 95 1.91 3.84 17.90
C GLU A 95 1.03 2.65 17.51
N LYS A 96 0.03 2.31 18.34
CA LYS A 96 -0.88 1.17 18.10
C LYS A 96 -1.75 1.30 16.85
N SER A 97 -2.02 2.53 16.42
CA SER A 97 -2.78 2.86 15.20
C SER A 97 -1.89 3.10 13.98
N SER A 98 -0.57 2.87 14.11
CA SER A 98 0.34 3.07 12.98
C SER A 98 0.18 1.96 11.94
N ILE A 99 0.27 2.35 10.67
CA ILE A 99 0.27 1.43 9.53
C ILE A 99 1.57 1.69 8.77
N PRO A 100 2.66 1.00 9.13
CA PRO A 100 3.96 1.24 8.52
C PRO A 100 3.98 0.81 7.05
N ILE A 101 4.47 1.70 6.20
CA ILE A 101 4.74 1.44 4.78
C ILE A 101 6.19 1.01 4.66
N LEU A 102 6.40 -0.27 4.40
CA LEU A 102 7.73 -0.85 4.17
C LEU A 102 8.30 -0.39 2.83
N ARG A 103 9.63 -0.41 2.71
CA ARG A 103 10.31 -0.16 1.43
C ARG A 103 10.13 -1.33 0.47
N SER A 104 10.40 -1.04 -0.81
CA SER A 104 10.35 -1.98 -1.93
C SER A 104 11.08 -3.30 -1.66
N VAL A 105 10.48 -4.44 -2.04
CA VAL A 105 11.10 -5.77 -2.05
C VAL A 105 11.67 -6.03 -3.44
N ASN A 106 12.76 -5.35 -3.80
CA ASN A 106 13.68 -5.76 -4.88
C ASN A 106 14.91 -4.82 -4.98
N GLU A 107 15.58 -4.54 -3.85
CA GLU A 107 16.64 -3.51 -3.76
C GLU A 107 17.75 -3.64 -4.83
N TYR A 108 17.96 -4.84 -5.38
CA TYR A 108 19.01 -5.11 -6.36
C TYR A 108 18.68 -4.57 -7.76
N GLU A 109 17.41 -4.60 -8.18
CA GLU A 109 16.99 -4.18 -9.53
C GLU A 109 16.39 -2.76 -9.55
N GLY A 110 16.01 -2.23 -8.39
CA GLY A 110 15.52 -0.86 -8.25
C GLY A 110 14.38 -0.73 -7.25
N ILE A 111 13.75 0.44 -7.24
CA ILE A 111 12.61 0.71 -6.37
C ILE A 111 11.31 0.30 -7.07
N GLU A 112 10.54 -0.57 -6.43
CA GLU A 112 9.26 -1.10 -6.91
C GLU A 112 8.18 -0.99 -5.83
N PHE A 113 7.06 -0.38 -6.16
CA PHE A 113 5.92 -0.33 -5.26
C PHE A 113 4.66 0.07 -6.01
N THR A 114 3.51 -0.18 -5.38
CA THR A 114 2.21 0.13 -5.96
C THR A 114 1.28 0.74 -4.93
N TYR A 115 0.50 1.73 -5.35
CA TYR A 115 -0.69 2.19 -4.64
C TYR A 115 -1.93 1.85 -5.46
N SER A 116 -2.94 1.25 -4.84
CA SER A 116 -4.25 1.03 -5.46
C SER A 116 -5.34 1.66 -4.61
N PHE A 117 -6.32 2.28 -5.24
CA PHE A 117 -7.49 2.82 -4.56
C PHE A 117 -8.66 2.96 -5.52
N TRP A 118 -9.85 3.02 -4.94
CA TRP A 118 -11.08 3.36 -5.64
C TRP A 118 -11.47 4.79 -5.29
N ILE A 119 -11.89 5.55 -6.30
CA ILE A 119 -12.36 6.92 -6.13
C ILE A 119 -13.70 7.11 -6.82
N ASN A 120 -14.59 7.85 -6.19
CA ASN A 120 -15.84 8.33 -6.78
C ASN A 120 -15.94 9.82 -6.53
N VAL A 121 -16.09 10.62 -7.58
CA VAL A 121 -16.19 12.08 -7.49
C VAL A 121 -17.57 12.51 -7.93
N ASN A 122 -18.32 13.19 -7.07
CA ASN A 122 -19.71 13.55 -7.33
C ASN A 122 -19.81 14.78 -8.24
N ALA A 123 -18.99 15.78 -7.96
CA ALA A 123 -19.07 17.10 -8.57
C ALA A 123 -17.66 17.69 -8.82
N THR A 124 -17.51 18.42 -9.92
CA THR A 124 -16.24 19.06 -10.30
C THR A 124 -16.11 20.45 -9.69
N ASP A 125 -17.21 21.17 -9.58
CA ASP A 125 -17.38 22.54 -9.07
C ASP A 125 -17.19 22.67 -7.54
N TYR A 126 -16.93 21.57 -6.84
CA TYR A 126 -16.55 21.65 -5.43
C TYR A 126 -15.26 22.48 -5.25
N LYS A 127 -15.30 23.51 -4.40
CA LYS A 127 -14.13 24.37 -4.09
C LYS A 127 -13.36 24.86 -5.34
N GLU A 128 -14.04 25.53 -6.26
CA GLU A 128 -13.42 26.05 -7.50
C GLU A 128 -12.26 27.02 -7.28
N SER A 129 -12.16 27.63 -6.09
CA SER A 129 -11.05 28.53 -5.74
C SER A 129 -9.71 27.83 -5.53
N ILE A 130 -9.68 26.50 -5.48
CA ILE A 130 -8.46 25.70 -5.29
C ILE A 130 -8.16 24.93 -6.58
N ASP A 131 -6.95 25.13 -7.12
CA ASP A 131 -6.50 24.47 -8.36
C ASP A 131 -6.45 22.94 -8.21
N PHE A 132 -5.93 22.49 -7.06
CA PHE A 132 -5.70 21.08 -6.76
C PHE A 132 -6.42 20.62 -5.49
N LYS A 133 -7.35 19.70 -5.66
CA LYS A 133 -8.08 19.02 -4.60
C LYS A 133 -7.27 17.81 -4.12
N HIS A 134 -7.04 17.72 -2.82
CA HIS A 134 -6.17 16.68 -2.27
C HIS A 134 -6.90 15.33 -2.15
N VAL A 135 -6.36 14.28 -2.76
CA VAL A 135 -6.82 12.88 -2.56
C VAL A 135 -6.01 12.25 -1.44
N PHE A 136 -4.70 12.10 -1.64
CA PHE A 136 -3.76 11.72 -0.60
C PHE A 136 -2.32 12.06 -0.99
N ASN A 137 -1.44 12.21 -0.02
CA ASN A 137 -0.01 12.26 -0.25
C ASN A 137 0.76 11.57 0.88
N LYS A 138 1.88 10.93 0.52
CA LYS A 138 2.87 10.45 1.47
C LYS A 138 4.06 11.40 1.46
N GLY A 139 4.31 12.08 2.58
CA GLY A 139 5.33 13.13 2.62
C GLY A 139 4.89 14.32 3.45
N SER A 140 4.81 15.47 2.79
CA SER A 140 4.62 16.74 3.46
C SER A 140 3.25 16.89 4.11
N SER A 141 3.27 17.52 5.30
CA SER A 141 2.10 17.82 6.12
C SER A 141 1.10 18.75 5.42
N PRO A 142 -0.21 18.69 5.76
CA PRO A 142 -1.25 19.55 5.19
C PRO A 142 -1.03 21.05 5.31
N ASN A 143 -0.19 21.48 6.26
CA ASN A 143 0.17 22.89 6.45
C ASN A 143 1.24 23.37 5.48
N SER A 144 1.85 22.46 4.73
CA SER A 144 2.86 22.78 3.74
C SER A 144 2.23 23.17 2.40
N GLN A 145 2.90 24.07 1.68
CA GLN A 145 2.52 24.45 0.33
C GLN A 145 3.58 23.95 -0.66
N GLY A 146 3.14 23.19 -1.65
CA GLY A 146 3.96 22.73 -2.75
C GLY A 146 3.99 23.72 -3.91
N GLU A 147 5.01 23.59 -4.77
CA GLU A 147 5.15 24.42 -5.97
C GLU A 147 4.15 23.98 -7.06
N GLY A 148 3.66 24.92 -7.88
CA GLY A 148 2.90 24.61 -9.10
C GLY A 148 1.38 24.77 -9.03
N GLY A 149 0.84 25.37 -7.96
CA GLY A 149 -0.57 25.75 -7.84
C GLY A 149 -1.13 25.62 -6.42
N GLY A 150 -2.29 26.21 -6.18
CA GLY A 150 -2.96 26.15 -4.87
C GLY A 150 -3.45 24.74 -4.54
N GLY A 151 -3.21 24.28 -3.30
CA GLY A 151 -3.70 22.99 -2.80
C GLY A 151 -2.73 21.80 -2.97
N LEU A 152 -1.57 22.02 -3.58
CA LEU A 152 -0.48 21.05 -3.62
C LEU A 152 0.30 21.07 -2.30
N PHE A 153 0.75 19.90 -1.84
CA PHE A 153 1.64 19.80 -0.69
C PHE A 153 3.08 19.58 -1.14
N GLY A 154 4.05 19.99 -0.34
CA GLY A 154 5.47 19.94 -0.69
C GLY A 154 6.37 20.28 0.51
N PRO A 155 7.66 19.96 0.50
CA PRO A 155 8.41 19.51 -0.66
C PRO A 155 8.49 17.99 -0.89
N ASN A 156 7.85 17.16 -0.05
CA ASN A 156 7.91 15.70 -0.13
C ASN A 156 6.55 15.12 -0.57
N ASN A 157 6.57 14.25 -1.57
CA ASN A 157 5.46 13.51 -2.16
C ASN A 157 6.01 12.21 -2.77
N CYS A 158 5.59 11.06 -2.26
CA CYS A 158 5.94 9.77 -2.84
C CYS A 158 4.88 8.69 -2.52
N PRO A 159 3.73 8.68 -3.22
CA PRO A 159 3.25 9.67 -4.18
C PRO A 159 2.40 10.76 -3.51
N GLY A 160 2.13 11.84 -4.25
CA GLY A 160 1.05 12.80 -4.01
C GLY A 160 0.02 12.70 -5.13
N VAL A 161 -1.26 12.56 -4.78
CA VAL A 161 -2.38 12.42 -5.71
C VAL A 161 -3.36 13.55 -5.47
N TYR A 162 -3.64 14.29 -6.54
CA TYR A 162 -4.50 15.47 -6.51
C TYR A 162 -5.47 15.43 -7.68
N LEU A 163 -6.68 15.96 -7.51
CA LEU A 163 -7.61 16.20 -8.61
C LEU A 163 -7.54 17.66 -9.04
N TYR A 164 -7.72 17.92 -10.32
CA TYR A 164 -7.84 19.27 -10.85
C TYR A 164 -9.01 19.35 -11.82
N ASN A 165 -9.55 20.55 -11.96
CA ASN A 165 -10.59 20.83 -12.96
C ASN A 165 -9.93 21.34 -14.24
N GLY A 166 -10.47 20.95 -15.39
CA GLY A 166 -10.01 21.42 -16.69
C GLY A 166 -8.94 20.54 -17.31
N LYS A 167 -8.14 21.12 -18.21
CA LYS A 167 -7.18 20.37 -19.05
C LYS A 167 -5.80 20.98 -18.93
N LYS A 168 -4.81 20.15 -18.58
CA LYS A 168 -3.40 20.52 -18.72
C LYS A 168 -2.74 19.89 -19.96
N ASN A 169 -3.29 18.80 -20.53
CA ASN A 169 -2.69 18.11 -21.69
C ASN A 169 -3.63 17.87 -22.88
N MET A 170 -4.77 18.57 -22.98
CA MET A 170 -5.76 18.31 -24.02
C MET A 170 -6.30 19.62 -24.62
N SER A 171 -6.65 19.62 -25.91
CA SER A 171 -7.07 20.83 -26.68
C SER A 171 -8.32 21.53 -26.10
N ASN A 172 -8.32 22.88 -26.21
CA ASN A 172 -9.30 23.81 -25.66
C ASN A 172 -10.75 23.58 -26.15
N ASN A 173 -10.96 23.09 -27.38
CA ASN A 173 -12.30 22.99 -28.01
C ASN A 173 -13.30 22.00 -27.36
N LEU A 174 -12.86 21.17 -26.41
CA LEU A 174 -13.70 20.18 -25.71
C LEU A 174 -14.07 20.62 -24.29
N LEU A 175 -13.55 21.76 -23.83
CA LEU A 175 -13.73 22.29 -22.48
C LEU A 175 -15.12 22.92 -22.29
N ASP A 176 -15.61 23.64 -23.32
CA ASP A 176 -16.89 24.35 -23.26
C ASP A 176 -18.11 23.43 -23.23
N LYS A 177 -17.94 22.15 -23.56
CA LYS A 177 -19.05 21.19 -23.70
C LYS A 177 -19.25 20.31 -22.46
N PHE A 178 -18.19 20.00 -21.69
CA PHE A 178 -18.27 19.16 -20.48
C PHE A 178 -17.15 19.52 -19.49
N PRO A 179 -17.44 19.77 -18.20
CA PRO A 179 -16.40 19.93 -17.18
C PRO A 179 -15.63 18.61 -17.07
N LEU A 180 -14.32 18.67 -17.31
CA LEU A 180 -13.44 17.51 -17.25
C LEU A 180 -12.68 17.51 -15.94
N LEU A 181 -12.72 16.36 -15.28
CA LEU A 181 -11.92 16.08 -14.09
C LEU A 181 -10.60 15.44 -14.53
N GLY A 182 -9.49 15.97 -14.03
CA GLY A 182 -8.17 15.37 -14.16
C GLY A 182 -7.60 14.94 -12.81
N MET A 183 -6.59 14.08 -12.86
CA MET A 183 -5.81 13.63 -11.71
C MET A 183 -4.34 13.90 -11.98
N LEU A 184 -3.65 14.46 -11.01
CA LEU A 184 -2.20 14.64 -10.97
C LEU A 184 -1.62 13.60 -10.01
N VAL A 185 -0.63 12.85 -10.48
CA VAL A 185 0.25 12.03 -9.65
C VAL A 185 1.63 12.69 -9.64
N ARG A 186 2.03 13.20 -8.48
CA ARG A 186 3.31 13.85 -8.22
C ARG A 186 4.23 12.91 -7.44
N VAL A 187 5.46 12.76 -7.89
CA VAL A 187 6.50 12.03 -7.12
C VAL A 187 7.76 12.86 -7.02
N ASN A 188 8.47 12.71 -5.91
CA ASN A 188 9.81 13.27 -5.77
C ASN A 188 10.84 12.39 -6.47
N VAL A 189 11.76 13.06 -7.15
CA VAL A 189 12.93 12.45 -7.78
C VAL A 189 14.20 13.09 -7.23
N PHE A 190 15.31 12.37 -7.27
CA PHE A 190 16.61 12.97 -6.93
C PHE A 190 16.95 14.05 -7.94
N HIS A 191 17.39 15.20 -7.44
CA HIS A 191 17.78 16.32 -8.30
C HIS A 191 18.97 15.92 -9.19
N ASN A 192 18.87 16.24 -10.48
CA ASN A 192 19.99 16.11 -11.40
C ASN A 192 20.77 17.44 -11.42
N ASN A 193 21.97 17.43 -10.83
CA ASN A 193 22.86 18.59 -10.74
C ASN A 193 23.35 19.09 -12.13
N GLU A 194 23.15 18.31 -13.19
CA GLU A 194 23.53 18.67 -14.57
C GLU A 194 22.41 19.40 -15.34
N SER A 195 21.19 19.45 -14.79
CA SER A 195 20.05 20.12 -15.42
C SER A 195 19.91 21.55 -14.88
N ASN A 196 19.86 22.53 -15.78
CA ASN A 196 19.56 23.94 -15.44
C ASN A 196 18.15 24.13 -14.82
N ASN A 197 17.28 23.14 -14.97
CA ASN A 197 15.99 23.09 -14.29
C ASN A 197 16.10 22.18 -13.06
N ASN A 198 15.95 22.78 -11.87
CA ASN A 198 15.88 22.07 -10.60
C ASN A 198 14.52 21.37 -10.44
N ALA A 199 14.26 20.34 -11.26
CA ALA A 199 13.08 19.51 -11.12
C ALA A 199 13.26 18.56 -9.92
N TYR A 200 12.58 18.87 -8.81
CA TYR A 200 12.50 17.99 -7.64
C TYR A 200 11.30 17.03 -7.70
N TYR A 201 10.40 17.27 -8.66
CA TYR A 201 9.19 16.50 -8.87
C TYR A 201 9.05 16.09 -10.33
N ASP A 202 8.51 14.91 -10.53
CA ASP A 202 7.88 14.53 -11.79
C ASP A 202 6.37 14.51 -11.60
N ASP A 203 5.69 15.34 -12.39
CA ASP A 203 4.24 15.48 -12.41
C ASP A 203 3.64 14.70 -13.58
N VAL A 204 2.83 13.69 -13.27
CA VAL A 204 2.12 12.88 -14.26
C VAL A 204 0.64 13.25 -14.22
N TYR A 205 0.18 13.87 -15.30
CA TYR A 205 -1.20 14.33 -15.45
C TYR A 205 -2.04 13.32 -16.24
N ILE A 206 -3.25 13.05 -15.73
CA ILE A 206 -4.24 12.12 -16.30
C ILE A 206 -5.55 12.88 -16.44
N ASP A 207 -5.92 13.21 -17.68
CA ASP A 207 -7.18 13.89 -17.98
C ASP A 207 -8.33 12.89 -18.18
N GLY A 208 -9.56 13.30 -17.90
CA GLY A 208 -10.77 12.55 -18.28
C GLY A 208 -11.20 11.46 -17.29
N ILE A 209 -11.01 11.70 -15.99
CA ILE A 209 -11.52 10.80 -14.95
C ILE A 209 -13.06 10.89 -14.89
N PRO A 210 -13.80 9.76 -14.99
CA PRO A 210 -15.25 9.76 -14.89
C PRO A 210 -15.75 10.30 -13.53
N ILE A 211 -16.79 11.13 -13.57
CA ILE A 211 -17.53 11.58 -12.38
C ILE A 211 -18.78 10.72 -12.17
N LYS A 212 -19.30 10.70 -10.93
CA LYS A 212 -20.48 9.94 -10.49
C LYS A 212 -20.39 8.44 -10.75
N LYS A 213 -19.17 7.93 -10.88
CA LYS A 213 -18.84 6.52 -11.09
C LYS A 213 -17.64 6.16 -10.25
N TRP A 214 -17.58 4.92 -9.81
CA TRP A 214 -16.41 4.36 -9.17
C TRP A 214 -15.32 4.10 -10.22
N VAL A 215 -14.12 4.60 -9.93
CA VAL A 215 -12.94 4.47 -10.77
C VAL A 215 -11.86 3.78 -9.95
N CYS A 216 -11.32 2.69 -10.48
CA CYS A 216 -10.14 2.05 -9.89
C CYS A 216 -8.89 2.72 -10.45
N VAL A 217 -8.02 3.15 -9.55
CA VAL A 217 -6.72 3.75 -9.89
C VAL A 217 -5.62 2.88 -9.29
N VAL A 218 -4.67 2.47 -10.13
CA VAL A 218 -3.45 1.78 -9.70
C VAL A 218 -2.25 2.58 -10.20
N ILE A 219 -1.41 3.03 -9.27
CA ILE A 219 -0.16 3.73 -9.53
C ILE A 219 0.95 2.74 -9.22
N ARG A 220 1.65 2.27 -10.25
CA ARG A 220 2.70 1.27 -10.14
C ARG A 220 4.03 1.87 -10.55
N ILE A 221 5.05 1.68 -9.73
CA ILE A 221 6.44 2.02 -10.04
C ILE A 221 7.22 0.72 -10.23
N THR A 222 8.01 0.69 -11.30
CA THR A 222 8.82 -0.46 -11.71
C THR A 222 10.30 -0.17 -11.52
N SER A 223 11.12 -1.22 -11.40
CA SER A 223 12.59 -1.18 -11.28
C SER A 223 13.27 -0.32 -12.34
N GLN A 224 12.66 -0.22 -13.53
CA GLN A 224 13.15 0.59 -14.65
C GLN A 224 12.92 2.10 -14.49
N ASN A 225 12.53 2.56 -13.29
CA ASN A 225 12.26 3.96 -12.98
C ASN A 225 11.13 4.54 -13.85
N VAL A 226 10.08 3.73 -14.05
CA VAL A 226 8.88 4.08 -14.84
C VAL A 226 7.65 4.02 -13.94
N ILE A 227 6.82 5.06 -13.99
CA ILE A 227 5.48 5.10 -13.43
C ILE A 227 4.47 4.64 -14.48
N ASP A 228 3.73 3.60 -14.14
CA ASP A 228 2.56 3.13 -14.87
C ASP A 228 1.29 3.44 -14.08
N ILE A 229 0.35 4.14 -14.71
CA ILE A 229 -0.94 4.48 -14.11
C ILE A 229 -2.03 3.74 -14.88
N TYR A 230 -2.72 2.87 -14.16
CA TYR A 230 -3.87 2.12 -14.67
C TYR A 230 -5.16 2.75 -14.16
N ILE A 231 -6.11 2.93 -15.08
CA ILE A 231 -7.47 3.36 -14.78
C ILE A 231 -8.40 2.25 -15.22
N ASN A 232 -9.19 1.72 -14.28
CA ASN A 232 -10.08 0.58 -14.50
C ASN A 232 -9.39 -0.64 -15.16
N GLY A 233 -8.15 -0.92 -14.73
CA GLY A 233 -7.33 -2.04 -15.23
C GLY A 233 -6.59 -1.78 -16.55
N ASN A 234 -6.86 -0.67 -17.24
CA ASN A 234 -6.18 -0.31 -18.49
C ASN A 234 -5.02 0.66 -18.24
N LEU A 235 -3.86 0.38 -18.84
CA LEU A 235 -2.69 1.28 -18.78
C LEU A 235 -3.00 2.60 -19.50
N THR A 236 -3.22 3.66 -18.74
CA THR A 236 -3.67 4.97 -19.26
C THR A 236 -2.50 5.91 -19.50
N LYS A 237 -1.50 5.90 -18.61
CA LYS A 237 -0.26 6.67 -18.77
C LYS A 237 0.93 5.83 -18.33
N ARG A 238 2.00 5.92 -19.13
CA ARG A 238 3.34 5.45 -18.80
C ARG A 238 4.27 6.66 -18.84
N HIS A 239 4.98 6.91 -17.75
CA HIS A 239 5.89 8.04 -17.63
C HIS A 239 7.25 7.55 -17.13
N LYS A 240 8.30 7.77 -17.91
CA LYS A 240 9.68 7.52 -17.49
C LYS A 240 10.13 8.69 -16.63
N LEU A 241 10.55 8.40 -15.41
CA LEU A 241 11.00 9.42 -14.48
C LEU A 241 12.31 10.07 -14.96
N SER A 242 12.46 11.35 -14.68
CA SER A 242 13.63 12.16 -15.00
C SER A 242 14.87 11.69 -14.23
N ASN A 243 14.70 11.20 -13.00
CA ASN A 243 15.73 10.59 -12.18
C ASN A 243 15.14 9.58 -11.19
N ILE A 244 15.99 8.94 -10.39
CA ILE A 244 15.60 7.93 -9.40
C ILE A 244 14.54 8.51 -8.45
N ILE A 245 13.48 7.75 -8.22
CA ILE A 245 12.41 8.12 -7.29
C ILE A 245 12.90 8.18 -5.83
N LYS A 246 12.39 9.14 -5.06
CA LYS A 246 12.72 9.33 -3.64
C LYS A 246 11.54 8.92 -2.74
N GLN A 247 11.65 7.75 -2.10
CA GLN A 247 10.74 7.34 -1.03
C GLN A 247 11.02 8.12 0.27
N ASN A 248 9.96 8.48 1.01
CA ASN A 248 10.05 9.14 2.31
C ASN A 248 9.44 8.27 3.43
N TYR A 249 9.79 8.59 4.67
CA TYR A 249 9.28 7.91 5.87
C TYR A 249 8.16 8.70 6.57
N ASP A 250 7.78 9.83 5.99
CA ASP A 250 6.79 10.72 6.57
C ASP A 250 5.40 10.07 6.54
N ASN A 251 4.48 10.67 7.31
CA ASN A 251 3.10 10.23 7.40
C ASN A 251 2.36 10.32 6.06
N LEU A 252 1.30 9.54 5.95
CA LEU A 252 0.40 9.60 4.81
C LEU A 252 -0.84 10.38 5.21
N TYR A 253 -1.16 11.41 4.42
CA TYR A 253 -2.27 12.30 4.65
C TYR A 253 -3.31 12.07 3.56
N VAL A 254 -4.60 11.98 3.93
CA VAL A 254 -5.70 11.72 3.00
C VAL A 254 -6.74 12.82 3.15
N ASN A 255 -7.26 13.36 2.04
CA ASN A 255 -8.41 14.28 1.98
C ASN A 255 -8.32 15.57 2.82
N TYR A 256 -7.12 16.04 3.13
CA TYR A 256 -6.91 17.36 3.75
C TYR A 256 -7.35 18.56 2.90
N ASN A 257 -7.44 19.73 3.53
CA ASN A 257 -7.97 20.98 2.94
C ASN A 257 -9.38 20.83 2.36
N GLY A 258 -10.17 19.94 2.96
CA GLY A 258 -11.52 19.58 2.54
C GLY A 258 -11.57 18.70 1.29
N GLY A 259 -10.44 18.15 0.85
CA GLY A 259 -10.32 17.12 -0.19
C GLY A 259 -11.15 17.39 -1.44
N PHE A 260 -12.08 16.49 -1.76
CA PHE A 260 -12.98 16.57 -2.90
C PHE A 260 -14.39 16.09 -2.53
N ASP A 261 -15.40 16.53 -3.30
CA ASP A 261 -16.77 16.02 -3.15
C ASP A 261 -16.87 14.60 -3.75
N GLY A 262 -16.98 13.61 -2.87
CA GLY A 262 -16.98 12.21 -3.27
C GLY A 262 -16.54 11.28 -2.15
N ALA A 263 -16.02 10.12 -2.54
CA ALA A 263 -15.52 9.12 -1.61
C ALA A 263 -14.30 8.38 -2.15
N ILE A 264 -13.45 7.91 -1.23
CA ILE A 264 -12.35 6.99 -1.48
C ILE A 264 -12.69 5.62 -0.86
N SER A 265 -12.25 4.54 -1.49
CA SER A 265 -12.39 3.19 -0.95
C SER A 265 -11.15 2.35 -1.19
N ASN A 266 -10.80 1.49 -0.22
CA ASN A 266 -9.71 0.51 -0.31
C ASN A 266 -8.38 1.11 -0.79
N LEU A 267 -7.89 2.16 -0.13
CA LEU A 267 -6.53 2.65 -0.35
C LEU A 267 -5.54 1.63 0.21
N LYS A 268 -4.77 0.99 -0.66
CA LYS A 268 -3.84 -0.08 -0.32
C LYS A 268 -2.47 0.16 -0.93
N TYR A 269 -1.44 -0.17 -0.16
CA TYR A 269 -0.05 -0.15 -0.58
C TYR A 269 0.45 -1.57 -0.86
N TYR A 270 1.39 -1.68 -1.78
CA TYR A 270 2.19 -2.87 -2.05
C TYR A 270 3.64 -2.45 -2.15
N ASN A 271 4.54 -3.10 -1.41
CA ASN A 271 5.98 -2.89 -1.52
C ASN A 271 6.62 -3.58 -2.74
N TYR A 272 5.83 -3.92 -3.76
CA TYR A 272 6.32 -4.46 -5.03
C TYR A 272 5.46 -3.92 -6.19
N ALA A 273 5.95 -4.11 -7.41
CA ALA A 273 5.21 -3.78 -8.62
C ALA A 273 4.17 -4.87 -8.92
N ILE A 274 2.88 -4.60 -8.70
CA ILE A 274 1.85 -5.62 -8.91
C ILE A 274 1.69 -5.98 -10.39
N GLY A 275 1.34 -7.25 -10.63
CA GLY A 275 1.11 -7.79 -11.96
C GLY A 275 -0.31 -7.54 -12.50
N THR A 276 -0.53 -7.81 -13.79
CA THR A 276 -1.85 -7.66 -14.44
C THR A 276 -2.92 -8.54 -13.79
N TYR A 277 -2.55 -9.73 -13.30
CA TYR A 277 -3.48 -10.61 -12.59
C TYR A 277 -4.01 -9.97 -11.30
N GLU A 278 -3.15 -9.37 -10.50
CA GLU A 278 -3.54 -8.68 -9.26
C GLU A 278 -4.37 -7.43 -9.56
N ILE A 279 -3.99 -6.66 -10.59
CA ILE A 279 -4.80 -5.52 -11.06
C ILE A 279 -6.21 -5.99 -11.43
N ASN A 280 -6.34 -7.10 -12.16
CA ASN A 280 -7.65 -7.66 -12.51
C ASN A 280 -8.42 -8.16 -11.29
N SER A 281 -7.74 -8.76 -10.30
CA SER A 281 -8.35 -9.16 -9.03
C SER A 281 -8.90 -7.95 -8.26
N ILE A 282 -8.14 -6.84 -8.19
CA ILE A 282 -8.60 -5.58 -7.59
C ILE A 282 -9.87 -5.09 -8.30
N MET A 283 -9.87 -5.09 -9.63
CA MET A 283 -11.03 -4.71 -10.45
C MET A 283 -12.25 -5.58 -10.19
N TYR A 284 -12.07 -6.90 -10.13
CA TYR A 284 -13.13 -7.86 -9.88
C TYR A 284 -13.76 -7.71 -8.49
N ASN A 285 -12.92 -7.43 -7.47
CA ASN A 285 -13.39 -7.22 -6.09
C ASN A 285 -14.19 -5.93 -5.92
N GLY A 286 -13.92 -4.91 -6.74
CA GLY A 286 -14.61 -3.63 -6.67
C GLY A 286 -14.27 -2.78 -5.44
N PRO A 287 -14.92 -1.62 -5.29
CA PRO A 287 -14.82 -0.80 -4.08
C PRO A 287 -15.54 -1.48 -2.91
N ASN A 288 -14.96 -1.38 -1.71
CA ASN A 288 -15.64 -1.75 -0.49
C ASN A 288 -16.53 -0.59 -0.03
N LEU A 289 -17.84 -0.79 -0.04
CA LEU A 289 -18.84 0.22 0.32
C LEU A 289 -19.18 0.23 1.82
N LYS A 290 -18.59 -0.67 2.62
CA LYS A 290 -18.73 -0.63 4.08
C LYS A 290 -17.93 0.53 4.64
N SER A 291 -18.50 1.30 5.56
CA SER A 291 -17.80 2.42 6.22
C SER A 291 -16.47 1.99 6.79
N SER A 292 -15.41 2.75 6.49
CA SER A 292 -14.08 2.50 7.03
C SER A 292 -14.01 2.86 8.51
N LYS A 293 -13.10 2.21 9.25
CA LYS A 293 -12.83 2.56 10.66
C LYS A 293 -12.36 4.01 10.84
N GLU A 294 -11.69 4.52 9.81
CA GLU A 294 -11.19 5.90 9.73
C GLU A 294 -12.27 6.92 9.32
N SER A 295 -13.48 6.46 9.00
CA SER A 295 -14.60 7.35 8.74
C SER A 295 -15.22 7.82 10.05
N LYS A 296 -15.49 9.11 10.18
CA LYS A 296 -16.23 9.61 11.34
C LYS A 296 -17.60 8.97 11.46
N LEU A 297 -18.25 8.61 10.34
CA LEU A 297 -19.53 7.89 10.33
C LEU A 297 -19.50 6.56 11.11
N ALA A 298 -18.35 5.88 11.17
CA ALA A 298 -18.21 4.63 11.93
C ALA A 298 -18.07 4.88 13.44
N ASN A 299 -17.58 6.06 13.82
CA ASN A 299 -17.29 6.45 15.21
C ASN A 299 -18.31 7.46 15.79
N SER A 300 -19.16 8.07 14.95
CA SER A 300 -20.20 9.00 15.35
C SER A 300 -21.46 8.24 15.77
N LYS A 301 -22.02 8.62 16.93
CA LYS A 301 -23.39 8.24 17.27
C LYS A 301 -24.33 8.83 16.21
N ALA A 302 -25.46 8.18 15.94
CA ALA A 302 -26.44 8.71 15.00
C ALA A 302 -26.87 10.12 15.44
N ASP A 303 -26.74 11.09 14.52
CA ASP A 303 -27.23 12.44 14.75
C ASP A 303 -28.75 12.42 14.60
N TYR A 304 -29.45 12.62 15.72
CA TYR A 304 -30.90 12.76 15.72
C TYR A 304 -31.28 14.23 15.57
N LEU A 305 -32.43 14.48 14.95
CA LEU A 305 -33.05 15.80 14.92
C LEU A 305 -33.07 16.39 16.34
N SER A 306 -32.55 17.60 16.49
CA SER A 306 -32.59 18.28 17.78
C SER A 306 -34.04 18.53 18.19
N THR A 307 -34.31 18.46 19.49
CA THR A 307 -35.63 18.73 20.07
C THR A 307 -36.18 20.10 19.62
N ASN A 308 -35.29 21.08 19.40
CA ASN A 308 -35.64 22.42 18.90
C ASN A 308 -36.32 22.43 17.53
N TRP A 309 -36.10 21.42 16.68
CA TRP A 309 -36.82 21.29 15.41
C TRP A 309 -38.33 21.18 15.60
N TYR A 310 -38.76 20.50 16.66
CA TYR A 310 -40.18 20.28 16.96
C TYR A 310 -40.82 21.46 17.72
N PHE A 311 -40.02 22.28 18.39
CA PHE A 311 -40.50 23.37 19.25
C PHE A 311 -40.25 24.77 18.69
N ASN A 312 -39.67 24.89 17.49
CA ASN A 312 -39.64 26.15 16.79
C ASN A 312 -41.08 26.46 16.33
N ASN A 313 -41.75 27.33 17.09
CA ASN A 313 -43.05 27.89 16.75
C ASN A 313 -42.90 28.65 15.43
N THR A 314 -43.19 27.97 14.32
CA THR A 314 -43.23 28.53 12.96
C THR A 314 -44.62 29.09 12.64
N ASP A 315 -45.48 29.23 13.65
CA ASP A 315 -46.74 29.94 13.52
C ASP A 315 -46.43 31.37 13.05
N ILE A 316 -46.79 31.63 11.80
CA ILE A 316 -46.80 32.96 11.22
C ILE A 316 -47.82 33.72 12.06
N LEU A 317 -47.35 34.67 12.88
CA LEU A 317 -48.22 35.56 13.66
C LEU A 317 -49.25 36.18 12.70
N THR A 318 -50.50 35.72 12.80
CA THR A 318 -51.68 36.31 12.16
C THR A 318 -52.01 37.65 12.79
#